data_AF-A0A1I8CXL4-F1
#
_entry.id   AF-A0A1I8CXL4-F1
#
_cell.length_a   1.000
_cell.length_b   1.000
_cell.length_c   1.000
_cell.angle_alpha   90.00
_cell.angle_beta   90.00
_cell.angle_gamma   90.00
#
_symmetry.space_group_name_H-M   'P 1'
#
loop_
_entity.id
_entity.type
_entity.pdbx_description
1 polymer ?
#
loop_
_entity_poly.entity_id
_entity_poly.type
_entity_poly.pdbx_seq_one_letter_code
_entity_poly.pdbx_strand_id
1 'polypeptide(L)'
;MQTDNPEKDLAPYRDSNTRRLERKIEIEMGNRYTLNLKKKYLLKNEDEKYDAIPKIWKDETTRVYDQDMETDDEETRRLLDISKNITEKKIMIRYGTRDKNRINVPKVSRAITRYAETIKEKLQRQRDSLGINVSDDKPKNLHAESAKLRRGKRMDIVFLILLLNMFFICC
;
A
#
# COMPACT_ATOMS: atom_id res chain seq x y z
N MET A 1 40.66 -17.45 -43.86
CA MET A 1 40.76 -17.85 -42.44
C MET A 1 40.29 -19.30 -42.35
N GLN A 2 41.21 -20.27 -42.31
CA GLN A 2 40.85 -21.64 -41.95
C GLN A 2 40.42 -21.64 -40.48
N THR A 3 39.23 -22.14 -40.17
CA THR A 3 38.83 -22.39 -38.78
C THR A 3 39.40 -23.74 -38.38
N ASP A 4 40.43 -23.74 -37.54
CA ASP A 4 41.00 -24.94 -36.95
C ASP A 4 39.91 -25.63 -36.11
N ASN A 5 39.49 -26.82 -36.56
CA ASN A 5 38.47 -27.61 -35.89
C ASN A 5 39.13 -28.37 -34.72
N PRO A 6 38.91 -28.00 -33.45
CA PRO A 6 39.64 -28.55 -32.30
C PRO A 6 39.32 -30.03 -32.02
N GLU A 7 38.40 -30.65 -32.78
CA GLU A 7 38.07 -32.07 -32.63
C GLU A 7 39.17 -33.02 -33.14
N LYS A 8 40.13 -32.52 -33.94
CA LYS A 8 41.16 -33.36 -34.57
C LYS A 8 42.25 -33.83 -33.58
N ASP A 9 42.51 -33.06 -32.53
CA ASP A 9 43.64 -33.31 -31.61
C ASP A 9 43.30 -34.27 -30.46
N LEU A 10 42.00 -34.56 -30.25
CA LEU A 10 41.50 -35.43 -29.18
C LEU A 10 41.12 -36.84 -29.65
N ALA A 11 41.34 -37.16 -30.94
CA ALA A 11 41.06 -38.46 -31.53
C ALA A 11 41.76 -39.66 -30.84
N PRO A 12 43.01 -39.59 -30.36
CA PRO A 12 43.70 -40.76 -29.80
C PRO A 12 43.22 -41.15 -28.38
N TYR A 13 42.40 -40.33 -27.71
CA TYR A 13 41.90 -40.61 -26.36
C TYR A 13 40.43 -41.08 -26.33
N ARG A 14 39.75 -41.14 -27.49
CA ARG A 14 38.36 -41.65 -27.56
C ARG A 14 38.36 -43.16 -27.74
N ASP A 15 37.88 -43.85 -26.72
CA ASP A 15 37.62 -45.29 -26.78
C ASP A 15 36.42 -45.62 -27.72
N SER A 16 36.44 -46.81 -28.30
CA SER A 16 35.42 -47.31 -29.23
C SER A 16 34.02 -47.41 -28.60
N ASN A 17 33.95 -47.57 -27.27
CA ASN A 17 32.71 -47.68 -26.50
C ASN A 17 32.16 -46.34 -25.98
N THR A 18 32.61 -45.21 -26.54
CA THR A 18 32.13 -43.88 -26.12
C THR A 18 30.66 -43.66 -26.52
N ARG A 19 29.84 -43.14 -25.58
CA ARG A 19 28.41 -42.86 -25.81
C ARG A 19 28.23 -41.98 -27.04
N ARG A 20 27.33 -42.38 -27.94
CA ARG A 20 26.95 -41.56 -29.10
C ARG A 20 26.38 -40.22 -28.63
N LEU A 21 26.99 -39.13 -29.11
CA LEU A 21 26.56 -37.76 -28.85
C LEU A 21 25.59 -37.31 -29.94
N GLU A 22 24.63 -36.47 -29.58
CA GLU A 22 23.64 -35.92 -30.54
C GLU A 22 24.34 -35.17 -31.70
N ARG A 23 25.49 -34.51 -31.45
CA ARG A 23 26.28 -33.86 -32.51
C ARG A 23 26.76 -34.86 -33.58
N LYS A 24 27.17 -36.07 -33.19
CA LYS A 24 27.58 -37.09 -34.18
C LYS A 24 26.40 -37.52 -35.05
N ILE A 25 25.23 -37.63 -34.41
CA ILE A 25 23.96 -38.03 -35.05
C ILE A 25 23.48 -36.94 -36.03
N GLU A 26 23.66 -35.67 -35.67
CA GLU A 26 23.40 -34.52 -36.54
C GLU A 26 24.29 -34.51 -37.78
N ILE A 27 25.60 -34.74 -37.61
CA ILE A 27 26.56 -34.77 -38.73
C ILE A 27 26.23 -35.92 -39.71
N GLU A 28 25.86 -37.10 -39.19
CA GLU A 28 25.52 -38.27 -40.01
C GLU A 28 24.22 -38.09 -40.80
N MET A 29 23.19 -37.50 -40.18
CA MET A 29 21.89 -37.26 -40.82
C MET A 29 21.83 -35.95 -41.62
N GLY A 30 22.76 -35.04 -41.39
CA GLY A 30 22.86 -33.73 -42.04
C GLY A 30 21.54 -32.98 -42.02
N ASN A 31 21.09 -32.56 -43.21
CA ASN A 31 19.89 -31.74 -43.39
C ASN A 31 18.57 -32.45 -43.04
N ARG A 32 18.57 -33.76 -42.80
CA ARG A 32 17.37 -34.51 -42.37
C ARG A 32 17.21 -34.59 -40.86
N TYR A 33 18.18 -34.07 -40.09
CA TYR A 33 18.12 -34.12 -38.64
C TYR A 33 17.10 -33.14 -38.08
N THR A 34 16.14 -33.63 -37.27
CA THR A 34 15.24 -32.81 -36.47
C THR A 34 15.42 -33.15 -35.00
N LEU A 35 15.81 -32.17 -34.18
CA LEU A 35 16.03 -32.36 -32.74
C LEU A 35 14.69 -32.55 -32.01
N ASN A 36 14.41 -33.78 -31.58
CA ASN A 36 13.20 -34.10 -30.81
C ASN A 36 13.39 -33.77 -29.32
N LEU A 37 12.81 -32.63 -28.91
CA LEU A 37 12.82 -32.16 -27.52
C LEU A 37 12.05 -33.09 -26.57
N LYS A 38 11.00 -33.77 -27.06
CA LYS A 38 10.16 -34.63 -26.22
C LYS A 38 10.86 -35.92 -25.81
N LYS A 39 11.90 -36.36 -26.53
CA LYS A 39 12.57 -37.69 -26.41
C LYS A 39 13.08 -38.04 -25.00
N LYS A 40 13.50 -37.07 -24.18
CA LYS A 40 14.16 -37.35 -22.88
C LYS A 40 13.29 -37.07 -21.65
N TYR A 41 12.03 -36.67 -21.82
CA TYR A 41 11.14 -36.48 -20.67
C TYR A 41 10.77 -37.81 -20.00
N LEU A 42 10.70 -37.76 -18.66
CA LEU A 42 10.22 -38.84 -17.80
C LEU A 42 8.73 -38.61 -17.53
N LEU A 43 7.88 -39.49 -18.05
CA LEU A 43 6.44 -39.47 -17.86
C LEU A 43 6.00 -40.80 -17.27
N LYS A 44 4.85 -40.84 -16.59
CA LYS A 44 4.34 -42.09 -15.97
C LYS A 44 4.03 -43.16 -17.02
N ASN A 45 3.52 -42.74 -18.17
CA ASN A 45 3.27 -43.57 -19.34
C ASN A 45 4.16 -43.08 -20.50
N GLU A 46 4.87 -43.98 -21.17
CA GLU A 46 5.73 -43.61 -22.30
C GLU A 46 4.93 -43.27 -23.57
N ASP A 47 3.72 -43.81 -23.71
CA ASP A 47 2.87 -43.65 -24.89
C ASP A 47 2.35 -42.22 -25.06
N GLU A 48 2.10 -41.52 -23.94
CA GLU A 48 1.59 -40.14 -23.91
C GLU A 48 2.66 -39.09 -24.29
N LYS A 49 3.91 -39.51 -24.46
CA LYS A 49 5.05 -38.62 -24.70
C LYS A 49 4.94 -37.83 -26.00
N TYR A 50 4.24 -38.38 -26.99
CA TYR A 50 4.05 -37.75 -28.29
C TYR A 50 2.70 -37.06 -28.45
N ASP A 51 1.82 -37.17 -27.46
CA ASP A 51 0.49 -36.57 -27.53
C ASP A 51 0.58 -35.06 -27.78
N ALA A 52 -0.29 -34.61 -28.67
CA ALA A 52 -0.40 -33.21 -29.03
C ALA A 52 -1.15 -32.49 -27.91
N ILE A 53 -0.40 -31.84 -27.02
CA ILE A 53 -0.97 -30.92 -26.02
C ILE A 53 -1.74 -29.85 -26.80
N PRO A 54 -3.06 -29.77 -26.65
CA PRO A 54 -3.82 -28.74 -27.31
C PRO A 54 -3.37 -27.37 -26.81
N LYS A 55 -3.03 -26.46 -27.72
CA LYS A 55 -2.53 -25.12 -27.38
C LYS A 55 -3.61 -24.05 -27.29
N ILE A 56 -4.71 -24.25 -28.00
CA ILE A 56 -5.79 -23.26 -28.14
C ILE A 56 -7.10 -24.04 -28.05
N TRP A 57 -7.68 -24.09 -26.86
CA TRP A 57 -9.12 -24.30 -26.69
C TRP A 57 -9.70 -22.90 -26.56
N LYS A 58 -10.88 -22.67 -27.15
CA LYS A 58 -11.54 -21.34 -27.25
C LYS A 58 -11.23 -20.47 -26.03
N ASP A 59 -10.53 -19.38 -26.32
CA ASP A 59 -10.35 -18.19 -25.49
C ASP A 59 -9.66 -18.49 -24.14
N GLU A 60 -8.41 -18.05 -24.03
CA GLU A 60 -7.57 -18.04 -22.81
C GLU A 60 -6.66 -19.27 -22.58
N THR A 61 -5.37 -18.98 -22.73
CA THR A 61 -4.20 -19.77 -22.36
C THR A 61 -4.43 -20.64 -21.12
N THR A 62 -4.17 -21.95 -21.24
CA THR A 62 -4.35 -23.03 -20.24
C THR A 62 -3.43 -22.91 -19.00
N ARG A 63 -3.34 -21.71 -18.43
CA ARG A 63 -2.64 -21.39 -17.18
C ARG A 63 -3.59 -20.76 -16.16
N VAL A 64 -4.89 -21.04 -16.32
CA VAL A 64 -5.97 -20.62 -15.44
C VAL A 64 -6.34 -21.81 -14.57
N TYR A 65 -5.57 -22.05 -13.52
CA TYR A 65 -6.14 -22.67 -12.34
C TYR A 65 -6.36 -21.53 -11.33
N ASP A 66 -7.57 -21.47 -10.78
CA ASP A 66 -8.08 -20.62 -9.69
C ASP A 66 -8.77 -19.28 -10.06
N GLN A 67 -9.57 -19.22 -11.13
CA GLN A 67 -10.47 -18.07 -11.36
C GLN A 67 -11.89 -18.23 -10.76
N ASP A 68 -12.33 -19.46 -10.48
CA ASP A 68 -13.74 -19.72 -10.14
C ASP A 68 -13.94 -20.38 -8.76
N MET A 69 -12.92 -20.47 -7.91
CA MET A 69 -13.14 -20.78 -6.49
C MET A 69 -13.46 -19.50 -5.70
N GLU A 70 -14.58 -18.87 -6.02
CA GLU A 70 -15.15 -17.78 -5.24
C GLU A 70 -16.08 -18.35 -4.17
N THR A 71 -15.52 -18.92 -3.11
CA THR A 71 -16.26 -19.03 -1.83
C THR A 71 -15.88 -17.83 -0.98
N ASP A 72 -16.19 -16.63 -1.48
CA ASP A 72 -16.17 -15.43 -0.67
C ASP A 72 -17.32 -15.55 0.33
N ASP A 73 -17.02 -16.16 1.47
CA ASP A 73 -17.90 -16.14 2.63
C ASP A 73 -18.32 -14.67 2.89
N GLU A 74 -19.60 -14.47 3.21
CA GLU A 74 -20.19 -13.15 3.46
C GLU A 74 -19.39 -12.31 4.49
N GLU A 75 -18.69 -12.98 5.40
CA GLU A 75 -17.77 -12.34 6.35
C GLU A 75 -16.57 -11.67 5.66
N THR A 76 -15.97 -12.30 4.66
CA THR A 76 -14.82 -11.78 3.92
C THR A 76 -15.18 -10.50 3.18
N ARG A 77 -16.37 -10.44 2.56
CA ARG A 77 -16.87 -9.23 1.89
C ARG A 77 -17.02 -8.07 2.87
N ARG A 78 -17.61 -8.33 4.05
CA ARG A 78 -17.76 -7.32 5.11
C ARG A 78 -16.42 -6.81 5.60
N LEU A 79 -15.44 -7.69 5.81
CA LEU A 79 -14.09 -7.31 6.24
C LEU A 79 -13.38 -6.44 5.20
N LEU A 80 -13.52 -6.76 3.91
CA LEU A 80 -12.96 -5.94 2.84
C LEU A 80 -13.58 -4.54 2.79
N ASP A 81 -14.90 -4.43 2.94
CA ASP A 81 -15.58 -3.14 2.95
C ASP A 81 -15.23 -2.31 4.19
N ILE A 82 -15.10 -2.95 5.35
CA ILE A 82 -14.58 -2.30 6.57
C ILE A 82 -13.14 -1.81 6.33
N SER A 83 -12.28 -2.64 5.73
CA SER A 83 -10.90 -2.30 5.42
C SER A 83 -10.81 -1.07 4.51
N LYS A 84 -11.61 -1.04 3.42
CA LYS A 84 -11.72 0.13 2.52
C LYS A 84 -12.09 1.40 3.31
N ASN A 85 -13.16 1.34 4.10
CA ASN A 85 -13.61 2.46 4.94
C ASN A 85 -12.52 2.96 5.91
N ILE A 86 -11.75 2.05 6.52
CA ILE A 86 -10.63 2.41 7.42
C ILE A 86 -9.53 3.15 6.65
N THR A 87 -9.17 2.65 5.46
CA THR A 87 -8.11 3.28 4.64
C THR A 87 -8.51 4.67 4.17
N GLU A 88 -9.75 4.84 3.71
CA GLU A 88 -10.29 6.13 3.27
C GLU A 88 -10.30 7.14 4.42
N LYS A 89 -10.84 6.75 5.59
CA LYS A 89 -10.82 7.61 6.79
C LYS A 89 -9.39 7.98 7.20
N LYS A 90 -8.45 7.04 7.16
CA LYS A 90 -7.02 7.28 7.46
C LYS A 90 -6.41 8.31 6.50
N ILE A 91 -6.74 8.20 5.21
CA ILE A 91 -6.29 9.15 4.19
C ILE A 91 -6.87 10.55 4.48
N MET A 92 -8.17 10.64 4.79
CA MET A 92 -8.82 11.92 5.14
C MET A 92 -8.20 12.57 6.39
N ILE A 93 -7.91 11.80 7.43
CA ILE A 93 -7.23 12.30 8.65
C ILE A 93 -5.83 12.85 8.31
N ARG A 94 -5.10 12.16 7.43
CA ARG A 94 -3.76 12.58 6.99
C ARG A 94 -3.84 13.91 6.24
N TYR A 95 -4.78 14.06 5.30
CA TYR A 95 -4.97 15.31 4.56
C TYR A 95 -5.39 16.45 5.49
N GLY A 96 -6.38 16.25 6.36
CA GLY A 96 -6.79 17.28 7.32
C GLY A 96 -5.68 17.71 8.28
N THR A 97 -4.74 16.81 8.61
CA THR A 97 -3.55 17.15 9.41
C THR A 97 -2.53 17.95 8.59
N ARG A 98 -2.30 17.56 7.32
CA ARG A 98 -1.43 18.31 6.40
C ARG A 98 -1.94 19.73 6.19
N ASP A 99 -3.23 19.90 5.96
CA ASP A 99 -3.84 21.21 5.73
C ASP A 99 -3.67 22.12 6.95
N LYS A 100 -3.89 21.59 8.16
CA LYS A 100 -3.66 22.33 9.42
C LYS A 100 -2.20 22.72 9.63
N ASN A 101 -1.27 21.88 9.17
CA ASN A 101 0.17 22.12 9.31
C ASN A 101 0.75 23.00 8.19
N ARG A 102 0.04 23.15 7.06
CA ARG A 102 0.44 24.02 5.95
C ARG A 102 0.32 25.51 6.30
N ILE A 103 -0.58 25.85 7.21
CA ILE A 103 -0.84 27.24 7.62
C ILE A 103 0.34 27.73 8.47
N ASN A 104 1.04 28.77 8.00
CA ASN A 104 2.14 29.40 8.72
C ASN A 104 1.61 30.41 9.76
N VAL A 105 0.85 29.90 10.72
CA VAL A 105 0.32 30.66 11.86
C VAL A 105 0.69 29.90 13.14
N PRO A 106 1.07 30.60 14.23
CA PRO A 106 1.32 29.96 15.51
C PRO A 106 0.13 29.11 15.96
N LYS A 107 0.39 27.85 16.30
CA LYS A 107 -0.65 26.94 16.81
C LYS A 107 -1.08 27.38 18.20
N VAL A 108 -2.30 27.86 18.31
CA VAL A 108 -2.92 28.20 19.59
C VAL A 108 -3.25 26.93 20.38
N SER A 109 -3.08 27.00 21.71
CA SER A 109 -3.46 25.88 22.58
C SER A 109 -4.99 25.74 22.62
N ARG A 110 -5.47 24.51 22.73
CA ARG A 110 -6.92 24.23 22.90
C ARG A 110 -7.53 24.94 24.11
N ALA A 111 -6.70 25.28 25.10
CA ALA A 111 -7.11 26.01 26.29
C ALA A 111 -7.28 27.52 26.07
N ILE A 112 -6.72 28.09 25.00
CA ILE A 112 -6.84 29.52 24.66
C ILE A 112 -8.00 29.73 23.68
N THR A 113 -8.18 28.84 22.70
CA THR A 113 -9.26 28.88 21.68
C THR A 113 -10.63 28.46 22.22
N ARG A 114 -10.89 28.65 23.52
CA ARG A 114 -12.09 28.17 24.23
C ARG A 114 -13.41 28.77 23.74
N TYR A 115 -13.39 29.74 22.83
CA TYR A 115 -14.60 30.48 22.46
C TYR A 115 -15.24 30.10 21.10
N ALA A 116 -14.54 29.41 20.18
CA ALA A 116 -15.06 29.26 18.81
C ALA A 116 -15.15 27.82 18.27
N GLU A 117 -14.42 26.85 18.82
CA GLU A 117 -14.26 25.52 18.17
C GLU A 117 -15.01 24.36 18.86
N THR A 118 -15.62 24.60 20.02
CA THR A 118 -16.49 23.67 20.74
C THR A 118 -17.95 24.10 20.62
N ILE A 119 -18.40 24.44 19.41
CA ILE A 119 -19.84 24.59 19.15
C ILE A 119 -20.46 23.25 19.54
N LYS A 120 -21.28 23.23 20.59
CA LYS A 120 -21.91 22.03 21.18
C LYS A 120 -22.39 21.07 20.10
N GLU A 121 -22.98 21.64 19.06
CA GLU A 121 -23.49 20.97 17.87
C GLU A 121 -22.44 20.18 17.08
N LYS A 122 -21.23 20.72 16.83
CA LYS A 122 -20.15 20.00 16.13
C LYS A 122 -19.66 18.80 16.93
N LEU A 123 -19.56 18.95 18.26
CA LEU A 123 -19.14 17.87 19.16
C LEU A 123 -20.22 16.78 19.25
N GLN A 124 -21.48 17.18 19.32
CA GLN A 124 -22.63 16.26 19.26
C GLN A 124 -22.61 15.48 17.96
N ARG A 125 -22.59 16.14 16.79
CA ARG A 125 -22.52 15.46 15.49
C ARG A 125 -21.37 14.45 15.37
N GLN A 126 -20.18 14.78 15.91
CA GLN A 126 -19.05 13.84 15.90
C GLN A 126 -19.29 12.61 16.78
N ARG A 127 -19.92 12.77 17.94
CA ARG A 127 -20.28 11.67 18.83
C ARG A 127 -21.42 10.84 18.28
N ASP A 128 -22.43 11.49 17.71
CA ASP A 128 -23.58 10.87 17.08
C ASP A 128 -23.12 10.03 15.88
N SER A 129 -22.19 10.56 15.06
CA SER A 129 -21.58 9.80 13.95
C SER A 129 -20.81 8.56 14.40
N LEU A 130 -20.37 8.52 15.66
CA LEU A 130 -19.72 7.38 16.30
C LEU A 130 -20.71 6.48 17.07
N GLY A 131 -22.00 6.83 17.10
CA GLY A 131 -23.03 6.10 17.84
C GLY A 131 -23.01 6.33 19.36
N ILE A 132 -22.31 7.36 19.84
CA ILE A 132 -22.20 7.68 21.26
C ILE A 132 -23.34 8.62 21.63
N ASN A 133 -24.46 8.06 22.09
CA ASN A 133 -25.55 8.85 22.65
C ASN A 133 -25.13 9.36 24.03
N VAL A 134 -24.75 10.63 24.10
CA VAL A 134 -24.57 11.33 25.38
C VAL A 134 -25.96 11.65 25.88
N SER A 135 -26.45 10.91 26.88
CA SER A 135 -27.62 11.34 27.66
C SER A 135 -27.44 12.79 28.10
N ASP A 136 -28.52 13.53 28.24
CA ASP A 136 -28.56 14.93 28.71
C ASP A 136 -28.01 15.14 30.13
N ASP A 137 -27.25 14.17 30.66
CA ASP A 137 -26.31 14.34 31.76
C ASP A 137 -25.27 15.38 31.36
N LYS A 138 -25.73 16.62 31.51
CA LYS A 138 -25.04 17.89 31.40
C LYS A 138 -23.59 17.63 31.75
N PRO A 139 -22.63 17.88 30.84
CA PRO A 139 -21.23 17.78 31.21
C PRO A 139 -21.01 18.73 32.38
N LYS A 140 -20.95 18.19 33.60
CA LYS A 140 -21.14 18.92 34.87
C LYS A 140 -20.10 20.04 35.04
N ASN A 141 -19.03 19.97 34.26
CA ASN A 141 -17.91 20.91 34.26
C ASN A 141 -17.92 21.92 33.09
N LEU A 142 -18.80 21.77 32.09
CA LEU A 142 -18.77 22.59 30.86
C LEU A 142 -19.36 23.99 31.08
N HIS A 143 -20.46 24.08 31.85
CA HIS A 143 -21.03 25.37 32.24
C HIS A 143 -20.07 26.17 33.14
N ALA A 144 -19.49 25.52 34.14
CA ALA A 144 -18.51 26.14 35.03
C ALA A 144 -17.22 26.58 34.30
N GLU A 145 -16.75 25.80 33.32
CA GLU A 145 -15.63 26.17 32.44
C GLU A 145 -15.97 27.33 31.50
N SER A 146 -17.19 27.37 30.94
CA SER A 146 -17.65 28.43 30.04
C SER A 146 -17.84 29.78 30.73
N ALA A 147 -18.08 29.78 32.04
CA ALA A 147 -18.22 30.97 32.88
C ALA A 147 -16.88 31.57 33.33
N LYS A 148 -15.73 30.92 33.07
CA LYS A 148 -14.41 31.44 33.47
C LYS A 148 -14.03 32.67 32.64
N LEU A 149 -13.68 33.76 33.31
CA LEU A 149 -13.24 35.00 32.69
C LEU A 149 -11.96 34.81 31.84
N ARG A 150 -11.89 35.55 30.73
CA ARG A 150 -10.76 35.56 29.80
C ARG A 150 -9.48 35.98 30.52
N ARG A 151 -8.52 35.07 30.68
CA ARG A 151 -7.15 35.42 31.07
C ARG A 151 -6.35 35.88 29.85
N GLY A 152 -6.66 37.09 29.38
CA GLY A 152 -5.66 37.91 28.69
C GLY A 152 -4.94 38.73 29.75
N LYS A 153 -3.63 39.00 29.58
CA LYS A 153 -2.95 40.03 30.37
C LYS A 153 -3.72 41.33 30.15
N ARG A 154 -4.54 41.75 31.10
CA ARG A 154 -4.98 43.15 31.16
C ARG A 154 -3.69 43.91 31.47
N MET A 155 -3.28 44.81 30.58
CA MET A 155 -2.34 45.84 31.00
C MET A 155 -3.06 46.61 32.10
N ASP A 156 -2.48 46.65 33.29
CA ASP A 156 -3.03 47.46 34.37
C ASP A 156 -3.12 48.89 33.84
N ILE A 157 -4.32 49.47 33.87
CA ILE A 157 -4.59 50.83 33.40
C ILE A 157 -3.64 51.82 34.09
N VAL A 158 -3.25 51.51 35.33
CA VAL A 158 -2.24 52.22 36.12
C VAL A 158 -0.88 52.25 35.43
N PHE A 159 -0.45 51.17 34.77
CA PHE A 159 0.82 51.10 34.04
C PHE A 159 0.80 51.91 32.74
N LEU A 160 -0.36 51.96 32.05
CA LEU A 160 -0.54 52.80 30.87
C LEU A 160 -0.56 54.29 31.24
N ILE A 161 -1.23 54.66 32.34
CA ILE A 161 -1.28 56.03 32.88
C ILE A 161 0.11 56.47 33.34
N LEU A 162 0.88 55.60 34.01
CA LEU A 162 2.25 55.90 34.42
C LEU A 162 3.17 56.12 33.21
N LEU A 163 3.08 55.30 32.16
CA LEU A 163 3.87 55.51 30.93
C LEU A 163 3.51 56.81 30.21
N LEU A 164 2.22 57.15 30.14
CA LEU A 164 1.75 58.41 29.55
C LEU A 164 2.21 59.63 30.36
N ASN A 165 2.14 59.56 31.70
CA ASN A 165 2.64 60.63 32.56
C ASN A 165 4.17 60.74 32.51
N MET A 166 4.90 59.63 32.36
CA MET A 166 6.36 59.65 32.25
C MET A 166 6.82 60.28 30.92
N PHE A 167 6.05 60.10 29.85
CA PHE A 167 6.28 60.82 28.58
C PHE A 167 5.95 62.31 28.67
N PHE A 168 4.99 62.71 29.50
CA PHE A 168 4.62 64.12 29.68
C PHE A 168 5.58 64.91 30.60
N ILE A 169 6.36 64.22 31.43
CA ILE A 169 7.35 64.84 32.35
C ILE A 169 8.73 65.00 31.67
N CYS A 170 8.96 64.32 30.54
CA CYS A 170 10.24 64.36 29.79
C CYS A 170 10.22 65.27 28.54
N CYS A 171 9.18 66.08 28.33
CA CYS A 171 9.13 67.15 27.34
C CYS A 171 9.12 68.53 28.00
#